data_AF-A0A1V4IF40-F1
#
_entry.id   AF-A0A1V4IF40-F1
#
_cell.length_a   1.000
_cell.length_b   1.000
_cell.length_c   1.000
_cell.angle_alpha   90.00
_cell.angle_beta   90.00
_cell.angle_gamma   90.00
#
_symmetry.space_group_name_H-M   'P 1'
#
loop_
_entity.id
_entity.type
_entity.pdbx_description
1 polymer ?
#
loop_
_entity_poly.entity_id
_entity_poly.type
_entity_poly.pdbx_seq_one_letter_code
_entity_poly.pdbx_strand_id
1 'polypeptide(L)'
;MKKYLNKGLLYAWFNSAKAPIGIGIFVWGIIANMIIKRNLSMVKNEIANNFDNYYHATGLYEYIMLGVIFIGIYSMAKGINKRNTEMFLSSGPYTKKQIKYNELISLLVTLIFFVITYAYIATMSYIGNRELLYIVEGYETIILIEILKIVLFGIIGIISMLIIDSMFSNSVIGFVSMISIVPFSIFIIFMKIINILRYFGVGDNYSLLDKLELVNPNQEFRRYSKILIDEITVKDITLNNLSIEIVVTAIIIVSLIIIYNIVQRKFRLEKCNKIFSSKVNEKIIVTIISVAVGSFGAFLLLENYINNLQHKNGAPALLGENFLKAFGADIACIAVVAFAIYKILRKIIRNFV
;
A
#
# COMPACT_ATOMS: atom_id res chain seq x y z
N MET A 1 -24.18 4.20 30.13
CA MET A 1 -23.30 5.35 29.79
C MET A 1 -22.22 5.03 28.73
N LYS A 2 -21.35 4.02 28.88
CA LYS A 2 -20.27 3.70 27.90
C LYS A 2 -20.74 3.56 26.43
N LYS A 3 -21.90 2.94 26.18
CA LYS A 3 -22.48 2.78 24.83
C LYS A 3 -22.89 4.12 24.19
N TYR A 4 -23.38 5.07 24.97
CA TYR A 4 -23.79 6.41 24.50
C TYR A 4 -22.57 7.29 24.21
N LEU A 5 -21.54 7.19 25.04
CA LEU A 5 -20.25 7.87 24.86
C LEU A 5 -19.57 7.44 23.54
N ASN A 6 -19.50 6.12 23.27
CA ASN A 6 -18.93 5.64 22.01
C ASN A 6 -19.71 6.11 20.78
N LYS A 7 -21.06 6.19 20.86
CA LYS A 7 -21.88 6.76 19.80
C LYS A 7 -21.54 8.24 19.58
N GLY A 8 -21.41 9.03 20.65
CA GLY A 8 -21.05 10.45 20.57
C GLY A 8 -19.73 10.70 19.82
N LEU A 9 -18.71 9.87 20.05
CA LEU A 9 -17.43 9.94 19.33
C LEU A 9 -17.59 9.66 17.82
N LEU A 10 -18.38 8.66 17.45
CA LEU A 10 -18.66 8.36 16.04
C LEU A 10 -19.40 9.54 15.38
N TYR A 11 -20.43 10.08 16.04
CA TYR A 11 -21.16 11.25 15.53
C TYR A 11 -20.26 12.47 15.34
N ALA A 12 -19.37 12.74 16.29
CA ALA A 12 -18.43 13.84 16.18
C ALA A 12 -17.49 13.68 14.97
N TRP A 13 -16.96 12.46 14.76
CA TRP A 13 -16.09 12.16 13.63
C TRP A 13 -16.83 12.26 12.29
N PHE A 14 -18.03 11.67 12.18
CA PHE A 14 -18.81 11.77 10.94
C PHE A 14 -19.26 13.19 10.66
N ASN A 15 -19.54 14.01 11.68
CA ASN A 15 -19.90 15.40 11.48
C ASN A 15 -18.74 16.23 10.91
N SER A 16 -17.49 15.95 11.29
CA SER A 16 -16.32 16.60 10.68
C SER A 16 -15.99 16.02 9.30
N ALA A 17 -16.20 14.73 9.10
CA ALA A 17 -15.83 14.03 7.86
C ALA A 17 -16.91 14.05 6.76
N LYS A 18 -18.16 14.46 7.04
CA LYS A 18 -19.29 14.32 6.10
C LYS A 18 -19.06 14.94 4.72
N ALA A 19 -18.54 16.17 4.67
CA ALA A 19 -18.27 16.86 3.40
C ALA A 19 -17.10 16.20 2.64
N PRO A 20 -15.95 15.91 3.27
CA PRO A 20 -14.88 15.12 2.65
C PRO A 20 -15.33 13.75 2.13
N ILE A 21 -16.17 13.04 2.89
CA ILE A 21 -16.73 11.74 2.48
C ILE A 21 -17.61 11.91 1.23
N GLY A 22 -18.50 12.90 1.22
CA GLY A 22 -19.36 13.17 0.06
C GLY A 22 -18.55 13.49 -1.21
N ILE A 23 -17.53 14.34 -1.09
CA ILE A 23 -16.61 14.65 -2.19
C ILE A 23 -15.86 13.39 -2.64
N GLY A 24 -15.34 12.62 -1.69
CA GLY A 24 -14.60 11.39 -1.97
C GLY A 24 -15.44 10.34 -2.69
N ILE A 25 -16.70 10.15 -2.29
CA ILE A 25 -17.66 9.26 -2.96
C ILE A 25 -17.92 9.73 -4.39
N PHE A 26 -18.13 11.03 -4.60
CA PHE A 26 -18.36 11.59 -5.92
C PHE A 26 -17.16 11.38 -6.86
N VAL A 27 -15.97 11.73 -6.40
CA VAL A 27 -14.72 11.55 -7.17
C VAL A 27 -14.46 10.07 -7.45
N TRP A 28 -14.62 9.20 -6.44
CA TRP A 28 -14.49 7.76 -6.63
C TRP A 28 -15.50 7.22 -7.64
N GLY A 29 -16.73 7.73 -7.63
CA GLY A 29 -17.74 7.31 -8.59
C GLY A 29 -17.36 7.65 -10.03
N ILE A 30 -16.77 8.83 -10.26
CA ILE A 30 -16.24 9.19 -11.58
C ILE A 30 -15.12 8.24 -12.01
N ILE A 31 -14.17 7.96 -11.12
CA ILE A 31 -13.02 7.08 -11.39
C ILE A 31 -13.48 5.65 -11.67
N ALA A 32 -14.33 5.09 -10.82
CA ALA A 32 -14.88 3.74 -11.00
C ALA A 32 -15.63 3.60 -12.34
N ASN A 33 -16.39 4.62 -12.74
CA ASN A 33 -17.05 4.63 -14.05
C ASN A 33 -16.04 4.66 -15.21
N MET A 34 -14.96 5.44 -15.09
CA MET A 34 -13.89 5.45 -16.10
C MET A 34 -13.21 4.08 -16.23
N ILE A 35 -12.91 3.43 -15.11
CA ILE A 35 -12.31 2.09 -15.05
C ILE A 35 -13.21 1.09 -15.79
N ILE A 36 -14.48 0.98 -15.38
CA ILE A 36 -15.42 0.01 -15.95
C ILE A 36 -15.67 0.29 -17.44
N LYS A 37 -15.80 1.57 -17.83
CA LYS A 37 -15.98 1.94 -19.24
C LYS A 37 -14.77 1.59 -20.09
N ARG A 38 -13.56 1.77 -19.58
CA ARG A 38 -12.34 1.39 -20.29
C ARG A 38 -12.27 -0.13 -20.47
N ASN A 39 -12.57 -0.91 -19.42
CA ASN A 39 -12.61 -2.37 -19.53
C ASN A 39 -13.65 -2.83 -20.54
N LEU A 40 -14.85 -2.26 -20.53
CA LEU A 40 -15.88 -2.55 -21.54
C LEU A 40 -15.41 -2.22 -22.97
N SER A 41 -14.69 -1.11 -23.15
CA SER A 41 -14.13 -0.75 -24.45
C SER A 41 -13.05 -1.72 -24.90
N MET A 42 -12.22 -2.21 -23.98
CA MET A 42 -11.19 -3.20 -24.26
C MET A 42 -11.84 -4.52 -24.70
N VAL A 43 -12.83 -5.01 -23.96
CA VAL A 43 -13.57 -6.24 -24.29
C VAL A 43 -14.27 -6.11 -25.65
N LYS A 44 -14.89 -4.95 -25.96
CA LYS A 44 -15.46 -4.70 -27.30
C LYS A 44 -14.43 -4.86 -28.41
N ASN A 45 -13.23 -4.33 -28.21
CA ASN A 45 -12.15 -4.42 -29.19
C ASN A 45 -11.63 -5.86 -29.33
N GLU A 46 -11.56 -6.62 -28.24
CA GLU A 46 -11.12 -8.01 -28.29
C GLU A 46 -12.13 -8.93 -28.96
N ILE A 47 -13.43 -8.75 -28.70
CA ILE A 47 -14.48 -9.47 -29.42
C ILE A 47 -14.38 -9.20 -30.92
N ALA A 48 -14.16 -7.94 -31.31
CA ALA A 48 -14.08 -7.54 -32.70
C ALA A 48 -12.83 -8.08 -33.43
N ASN A 49 -11.68 -8.16 -32.74
CA ASN A 49 -10.40 -8.47 -33.39
C ASN A 49 -9.89 -9.90 -33.14
N ASN A 50 -10.17 -10.46 -31.96
CA ASN A 50 -9.58 -11.71 -31.48
C ASN A 50 -10.64 -12.80 -31.18
N PHE A 51 -11.93 -12.48 -31.28
CA PHE A 51 -13.05 -13.35 -30.91
C PHE A 51 -13.02 -13.85 -29.45
N ASP A 52 -12.24 -13.22 -28.58
CA ASP A 52 -12.24 -13.46 -27.15
C ASP A 52 -13.31 -12.57 -26.49
N ASN A 53 -14.14 -13.17 -25.64
CA ASN A 53 -15.27 -12.53 -24.98
C ASN A 53 -15.12 -12.46 -23.45
N TYR A 54 -13.91 -12.66 -22.91
CA TYR A 54 -13.67 -12.64 -21.47
C TYR A 54 -13.64 -11.22 -20.94
N TYR A 55 -14.31 -10.97 -19.81
CA TYR A 55 -14.12 -9.72 -19.09
C TYR A 55 -12.75 -9.71 -18.38
N HIS A 56 -12.21 -8.50 -18.13
CA HIS A 56 -10.91 -8.31 -17.48
C HIS A 56 -11.04 -7.63 -16.12
N ALA A 57 -10.30 -8.16 -15.16
CA ALA A 57 -10.07 -7.56 -13.85
C ALA A 57 -9.05 -6.43 -13.96
N THR A 58 -9.16 -5.39 -13.15
CA THR A 58 -8.20 -4.27 -13.19
C THR A 58 -7.01 -4.49 -12.28
N GLY A 59 -5.86 -4.03 -12.74
CA GLY A 59 -4.64 -4.03 -11.96
C GLY A 59 -4.74 -3.11 -10.75
N LEU A 60 -3.99 -3.44 -9.69
CA LEU A 60 -4.02 -2.70 -8.42
C LEU A 60 -3.66 -1.20 -8.55
N TYR A 61 -2.85 -0.85 -9.56
CA TYR A 61 -2.39 0.52 -9.79
C TYR A 61 -3.53 1.53 -9.98
N GLU A 62 -4.68 1.08 -10.48
CA GLU A 62 -5.84 1.95 -10.72
C GLU A 62 -6.55 2.36 -9.43
N TYR A 63 -6.35 1.58 -8.37
CA TYR A 63 -6.90 1.83 -7.04
C TYR A 63 -6.03 2.78 -6.21
N ILE A 64 -4.87 3.23 -6.71
CA ILE A 64 -4.01 4.20 -6.00
C ILE A 64 -4.78 5.48 -5.66
N MET A 65 -5.64 5.95 -6.57
CA MET A 65 -6.46 7.14 -6.35
C MET A 65 -7.45 6.97 -5.18
N LEU A 66 -7.98 5.76 -4.97
CA LEU A 66 -8.81 5.46 -3.80
C LEU A 66 -8.01 5.68 -2.50
N GLY A 67 -6.75 5.24 -2.46
CA GLY A 67 -5.85 5.49 -1.33
C GLY A 67 -5.63 6.98 -1.05
N VAL A 68 -5.43 7.79 -2.10
CA VAL A 68 -5.27 9.25 -1.97
C VAL A 68 -6.55 9.90 -1.42
N ILE A 69 -7.72 9.48 -1.90
CA ILE A 69 -9.01 9.96 -1.39
C ILE A 69 -9.16 9.65 0.10
N PHE A 70 -8.80 8.42 0.52
CA PHE A 70 -8.85 8.02 1.93
C PHE A 70 -7.96 8.87 2.84
N ILE A 71 -6.72 9.14 2.39
CA ILE A 71 -5.81 10.03 3.13
C ILE A 71 -6.39 11.44 3.20
N GLY A 72 -6.98 11.94 2.10
CA GLY A 72 -7.67 13.23 2.05
C GLY A 72 -8.80 13.33 3.08
N ILE A 73 -9.71 12.36 3.10
CA ILE A 73 -10.81 12.29 4.07
C ILE A 73 -10.28 12.26 5.49
N TYR A 74 -9.30 11.40 5.78
CA TYR A 74 -8.71 11.29 7.11
C TYR A 74 -8.08 12.60 7.56
N SER A 75 -7.37 13.28 6.67
CA SER A 75 -6.69 14.54 6.97
C SER A 75 -7.66 15.66 7.33
N MET A 76 -8.74 15.78 6.56
CA MET A 76 -9.78 16.78 6.80
C MET A 76 -10.60 16.45 8.05
N ALA A 77 -10.93 15.17 8.28
CA ALA A 77 -11.71 14.74 9.44
C ALA A 77 -10.97 14.99 10.77
N LYS A 78 -9.64 14.86 10.76
CA LYS A 78 -8.79 15.00 11.94
C LYS A 78 -8.33 16.44 12.19
N GLY A 79 -8.18 17.22 11.12
CA GLY A 79 -7.76 18.63 11.17
C GLY A 79 -6.28 18.83 11.50
N ILE A 80 -5.86 20.10 11.43
CA ILE A 80 -4.44 20.51 11.56
C ILE A 80 -3.94 20.34 13.01
N ASN A 81 -4.79 20.42 14.03
CA ASN A 81 -4.35 20.46 15.42
C ASN A 81 -4.59 19.16 16.21
N LYS A 82 -4.07 18.04 15.68
CA LYS A 82 -4.21 16.67 16.23
C LYS A 82 -3.98 16.57 17.74
N ARG A 83 -2.92 17.21 18.26
CA ARG A 83 -2.56 17.15 19.68
C ARG A 83 -3.65 17.74 20.57
N ASN A 84 -4.19 18.89 20.18
CA ASN A 84 -5.23 19.57 20.94
C ASN A 84 -6.54 18.78 20.92
N THR A 85 -6.90 18.21 19.77
CA THR A 85 -8.09 17.35 19.63
C THR A 85 -7.97 16.08 20.48
N GLU A 86 -6.81 15.40 20.44
CA GLU A 86 -6.59 14.20 21.27
C GLU A 86 -6.54 14.53 22.76
N MET A 87 -5.94 15.66 23.16
CA MET A 87 -5.94 16.13 24.54
C MET A 87 -7.37 16.45 25.03
N PHE A 88 -8.15 17.19 24.24
CA PHE A 88 -9.54 17.55 24.56
C PHE A 88 -10.44 16.31 24.71
N LEU A 89 -10.32 15.35 23.79
CA LEU A 89 -11.07 14.09 23.88
C LEU A 89 -10.62 13.25 25.08
N SER A 90 -9.33 13.27 25.43
CA SER A 90 -8.80 12.54 26.58
C SER A 90 -9.07 13.19 27.94
N SER A 91 -9.35 14.50 27.98
CA SER A 91 -9.86 15.18 29.18
C SER A 91 -11.34 14.91 29.44
N GLY A 92 -12.07 14.38 28.45
CA GLY A 92 -13.42 13.85 28.62
C GLY A 92 -13.44 12.44 29.22
N PRO A 93 -14.62 11.80 29.30
CA PRO A 93 -14.78 10.46 29.88
C PRO A 93 -14.25 9.32 28.98
N TYR A 94 -13.41 9.64 27.98
CA TYR A 94 -12.98 8.73 26.93
C TYR A 94 -11.55 8.23 27.13
N THR A 95 -11.35 6.93 26.99
CA THR A 95 -9.99 6.37 26.97
C THR A 95 -9.35 6.52 25.58
N LYS A 96 -8.02 6.66 25.54
CA LYS A 96 -7.25 6.73 24.27
C LYS A 96 -7.52 5.53 23.34
N LYS A 97 -7.72 4.35 23.93
CA LYS A 97 -8.04 3.13 23.18
C LYS A 97 -9.42 3.23 22.51
N GLN A 98 -10.42 3.79 23.19
CA GLN A 98 -11.76 4.00 22.63
C GLN A 98 -11.74 5.02 21.48
N ILE A 99 -11.01 6.12 21.62
CA ILE A 99 -10.89 7.14 20.56
C ILE A 99 -10.34 6.51 19.28
N LYS A 100 -9.23 5.78 19.38
CA LYS A 100 -8.58 5.15 18.23
C LYS A 100 -9.36 3.99 17.63
N TYR A 101 -10.03 3.20 18.46
CA TYR A 101 -10.92 2.15 17.97
C TYR A 101 -12.12 2.73 17.21
N ASN A 102 -12.67 3.85 17.67
CA ASN A 102 -13.72 4.56 16.95
C ASN A 102 -13.22 5.20 15.65
N GLU A 103 -12.01 5.77 15.62
CA GLU A 103 -11.37 6.23 14.37
C GLU A 103 -11.27 5.10 13.33
N LEU A 104 -10.83 3.91 13.75
CA LEU A 104 -10.76 2.72 12.89
C LEU A 104 -12.15 2.33 12.37
N ILE A 105 -13.14 2.23 13.25
CA ILE A 105 -14.53 1.88 12.85
C ILE A 105 -15.07 2.89 11.85
N SER A 106 -14.89 4.18 12.11
CA SER A 106 -15.37 5.23 11.20
C SER A 106 -14.76 5.08 9.81
N LEU A 107 -13.46 4.81 9.71
CA LEU A 107 -12.78 4.58 8.43
C LEU A 107 -13.26 3.30 7.72
N LEU A 108 -13.53 2.23 8.47
CA LEU A 108 -14.11 1.00 7.91
C LEU A 108 -15.53 1.24 7.40
N VAL A 109 -16.35 2.02 8.11
CA VAL A 109 -17.68 2.42 7.65
C VAL A 109 -17.58 3.28 6.39
N THR A 110 -16.59 4.18 6.29
CA THR A 110 -16.36 4.90 5.04
C THR A 110 -16.02 3.96 3.89
N LEU A 111 -15.18 2.94 4.10
CA LEU A 111 -14.88 1.93 3.08
C LEU A 111 -16.13 1.22 2.55
N ILE A 112 -17.10 0.93 3.41
CA ILE A 112 -18.37 0.35 2.98
C ILE A 112 -19.09 1.26 1.97
N PHE A 113 -19.11 2.59 2.18
CA PHE A 113 -19.73 3.51 1.22
C PHE A 113 -19.01 3.50 -0.15
N PHE A 114 -17.68 3.38 -0.17
CA PHE A 114 -16.92 3.31 -1.42
C PHE A 114 -17.17 2.00 -2.16
N VAL A 115 -17.30 0.89 -1.44
CA VAL A 115 -17.67 -0.42 -2.01
C VAL A 115 -19.08 -0.36 -2.60
N ILE A 116 -20.05 0.19 -1.87
CA ILE A 116 -21.44 0.36 -2.36
C ILE A 116 -21.45 1.21 -3.63
N THR A 117 -20.67 2.29 -3.66
CA THR A 117 -20.57 3.18 -4.83
C THR A 117 -20.03 2.43 -6.05
N TYR A 118 -18.98 1.62 -5.88
CA TYR A 118 -18.44 0.80 -6.95
C TYR A 118 -19.46 -0.23 -7.45
N ALA A 119 -20.11 -0.95 -6.54
CA ALA A 119 -21.14 -1.94 -6.88
C ALA A 119 -22.33 -1.32 -7.61
N TYR A 120 -22.76 -0.12 -7.19
CA TYR A 120 -23.80 0.64 -7.88
C TYR A 120 -23.41 0.98 -9.32
N ILE A 121 -22.19 1.46 -9.55
CA ILE A 121 -21.71 1.81 -10.89
C ILE A 121 -21.57 0.57 -11.77
N ALA A 122 -21.05 -0.54 -11.23
CA ALA A 122 -21.00 -1.81 -11.95
C ALA A 122 -22.40 -2.26 -12.37
N THR A 123 -23.37 -2.22 -11.45
CA THR A 123 -24.76 -2.58 -11.74
C THR A 123 -25.37 -1.68 -12.83
N MET A 124 -25.15 -0.37 -12.76
CA MET A 124 -25.62 0.57 -13.78
C MET A 124 -24.96 0.33 -15.15
N SER A 125 -23.67 -0.02 -15.15
CA SER A 125 -22.93 -0.38 -16.36
C SER A 125 -23.48 -1.66 -17.00
N TYR A 126 -23.85 -2.64 -16.16
CA TYR A 126 -24.51 -3.88 -16.59
C TYR A 126 -25.84 -3.61 -17.28
N ILE A 127 -26.71 -2.81 -16.65
CA ILE A 127 -28.01 -2.44 -17.21
C ILE A 127 -27.83 -1.65 -18.52
N GLY A 128 -26.90 -0.71 -18.56
CA GLY A 128 -26.65 0.14 -19.73
C GLY A 128 -26.02 -0.56 -20.93
N ASN A 129 -25.34 -1.70 -20.74
CA ASN A 129 -24.68 -2.46 -21.80
C ASN A 129 -25.17 -3.92 -21.85
N ARG A 130 -26.46 -4.15 -21.53
CA ARG A 130 -27.01 -5.49 -21.37
C ARG A 130 -26.79 -6.41 -22.58
N GLU A 131 -26.95 -5.88 -23.79
CA GLU A 131 -26.76 -6.66 -25.03
C GLU A 131 -25.32 -7.14 -25.20
N LEU A 132 -24.35 -6.27 -24.91
CA LEU A 132 -22.94 -6.63 -24.94
C LEU A 132 -22.63 -7.66 -23.86
N LEU A 133 -23.03 -7.39 -22.63
CA LEU A 133 -22.67 -8.18 -21.46
C LEU A 133 -23.35 -9.55 -21.40
N TYR A 134 -24.37 -9.77 -22.24
CA TYR A 134 -24.94 -11.08 -22.47
C TYR A 134 -23.97 -12.03 -23.22
N ILE A 135 -23.08 -11.46 -24.04
CA ILE A 135 -22.10 -12.21 -24.84
C ILE A 135 -20.76 -12.35 -24.08
N VAL A 136 -20.51 -11.44 -23.14
CA VAL A 136 -19.28 -11.39 -22.34
C VAL A 136 -19.31 -12.41 -21.21
N GLU A 137 -18.25 -13.20 -21.09
CA GLU A 137 -18.12 -14.20 -20.03
C GLU A 137 -17.53 -13.62 -18.75
N GLY A 138 -18.10 -14.04 -17.61
CA GLY A 138 -17.61 -13.83 -16.24
C GLY A 138 -17.51 -12.37 -15.76
N TYR A 139 -18.34 -11.48 -16.31
CA TYR A 139 -18.53 -10.13 -15.79
C TYR A 139 -18.82 -10.12 -14.28
N GLU A 140 -19.80 -10.92 -13.83
CA GLU A 140 -20.18 -10.98 -12.41
C GLU A 140 -19.05 -11.47 -11.50
N THR A 141 -18.33 -12.51 -11.93
CA THR A 141 -17.20 -13.07 -11.17
C THR A 141 -16.08 -12.05 -10.99
N ILE A 142 -15.77 -11.27 -12.03
CA ILE A 142 -14.73 -10.26 -11.95
C ILE A 142 -15.17 -9.08 -11.10
N ILE A 143 -16.41 -8.60 -11.24
CA ILE A 143 -16.91 -7.52 -10.38
C ILE A 143 -16.87 -7.93 -8.89
N LEU A 144 -17.16 -9.18 -8.56
CA LEU A 144 -17.02 -9.70 -7.19
C LEU A 144 -15.56 -9.64 -6.72
N ILE A 145 -14.62 -10.05 -7.57
CA ILE A 145 -13.18 -9.98 -7.28
C ILE A 145 -12.73 -8.54 -7.09
N GLU A 146 -13.19 -7.60 -7.91
CA GLU A 146 -12.87 -6.18 -7.76
C GLU A 146 -13.43 -5.60 -6.44
N ILE A 147 -14.65 -5.97 -6.06
CA ILE A 147 -15.20 -5.62 -4.73
C ILE A 147 -14.31 -6.18 -3.61
N LEU A 148 -13.88 -7.43 -3.73
CA LEU A 148 -13.03 -8.08 -2.75
C LEU A 148 -11.63 -7.43 -2.69
N LYS A 149 -11.05 -7.04 -3.82
CA LYS A 149 -9.80 -6.24 -3.90
C LYS A 149 -9.96 -4.92 -3.15
N ILE A 150 -11.02 -4.16 -3.42
CA ILE A 150 -11.29 -2.87 -2.76
C ILE A 150 -11.41 -3.07 -1.23
N VAL A 151 -12.09 -4.11 -0.78
CA VAL A 151 -12.23 -4.42 0.66
C VAL A 151 -10.87 -4.76 1.28
N LEU A 152 -10.14 -5.73 0.72
CA LEU A 152 -8.90 -6.23 1.30
C LEU A 152 -7.80 -5.16 1.31
N PHE A 153 -7.53 -4.55 0.16
CA PHE A 153 -6.50 -3.51 0.06
C PHE A 153 -6.93 -2.21 0.74
N GLY A 154 -8.24 -1.91 0.77
CA GLY A 154 -8.78 -0.79 1.55
C GLY A 154 -8.49 -0.95 3.04
N ILE A 155 -8.69 -2.14 3.61
CA ILE A 155 -8.36 -2.44 5.02
C ILE A 155 -6.85 -2.29 5.28
N ILE A 156 -6.01 -2.84 4.39
CA ILE A 156 -4.55 -2.70 4.48
C ILE A 156 -4.13 -1.22 4.47
N GLY A 157 -4.68 -0.43 3.55
CA GLY A 157 -4.41 1.00 3.43
C GLY A 157 -4.83 1.77 4.68
N ILE A 158 -6.03 1.53 5.21
CA ILE A 158 -6.54 2.17 6.43
C ILE A 158 -5.64 1.87 7.63
N ILE A 159 -5.28 0.61 7.85
CA ILE A 159 -4.43 0.23 8.99
C ILE A 159 -3.03 0.83 8.84
N SER A 160 -2.46 0.79 7.64
CA SER A 160 -1.14 1.38 7.36
C SER A 160 -1.13 2.89 7.62
N MET A 161 -2.16 3.60 7.16
CA MET A 161 -2.34 5.02 7.44
C MET A 161 -2.41 5.31 8.94
N LEU A 162 -3.18 4.52 9.71
CA LEU A 162 -3.29 4.67 11.16
C LEU A 162 -1.98 4.35 11.90
N ILE A 163 -1.20 3.39 11.41
CA ILE A 163 0.14 3.10 11.94
C ILE A 163 1.03 4.32 11.74
N ILE A 164 1.16 4.81 10.50
CA ILE A 164 2.01 5.97 10.20
C ILE A 164 1.57 7.17 11.02
N ASP A 165 0.26 7.45 11.10
CA ASP A 165 -0.29 8.53 11.90
C ASP A 165 0.18 8.44 13.36
N SER A 166 0.07 7.26 13.96
CA SER A 166 0.41 7.06 15.37
C SER A 166 1.90 7.28 15.67
N MET A 167 2.77 7.25 14.65
CA MET A 167 4.21 7.50 14.80
C MET A 167 4.55 9.01 14.92
N PHE A 168 3.67 9.89 14.45
CA PHE A 168 3.88 11.34 14.46
C PHE A 168 2.97 12.05 15.45
N SER A 169 3.52 13.05 16.16
CA SER A 169 2.76 13.92 17.07
C SER A 169 2.12 15.10 16.33
N ASN A 170 2.73 15.54 15.22
CA ASN A 170 2.20 16.59 14.35
C ASN A 170 1.41 16.00 13.17
N SER A 171 0.19 16.50 12.95
CA SER A 171 -0.70 16.07 11.86
C SER A 171 -0.09 16.32 10.47
N VAL A 172 0.50 17.50 10.25
CA VAL A 172 1.04 17.93 8.95
C VAL A 172 2.21 17.03 8.56
N ILE A 173 3.14 16.80 9.49
CA ILE A 173 4.27 15.90 9.25
C ILE A 173 3.78 14.46 9.08
N GLY A 174 2.76 14.04 9.84
CA GLY A 174 2.09 12.77 9.65
C GLY A 174 1.54 12.61 8.22
N PHE A 175 0.83 13.60 7.68
CA PHE A 175 0.29 13.54 6.32
C PHE A 175 1.36 13.53 5.24
N VAL A 176 2.37 14.42 5.34
CA VAL A 176 3.52 14.43 4.43
C VAL A 176 4.23 13.07 4.45
N SER A 177 4.33 12.45 5.63
CA SER A 177 4.94 11.14 5.76
C SER A 177 4.11 10.00 5.15
N MET A 178 2.78 10.06 5.23
CA MET A 178 1.87 9.07 4.66
C MET A 178 1.85 9.12 3.13
N ILE A 179 1.87 10.32 2.54
CA ILE A 179 1.74 10.49 1.09
C ILE A 179 3.08 10.28 0.40
N SER A 180 4.17 10.80 0.98
CA SER A 180 5.44 10.90 0.28
C SER A 180 6.55 10.12 0.97
N ILE A 181 6.92 10.48 2.20
CA ILE A 181 8.20 10.02 2.78
C ILE A 181 8.22 8.50 2.95
N VAL A 182 7.19 7.90 3.57
CA VAL A 182 7.17 6.46 3.85
C VAL A 182 6.97 5.64 2.58
N PRO A 183 5.98 5.90 1.71
CA PRO A 183 5.81 5.13 0.48
C PRO A 183 7.03 5.22 -0.43
N PHE A 184 7.60 6.40 -0.61
CA PHE A 184 8.78 6.59 -1.46
C PHE A 184 10.02 5.89 -0.90
N SER A 185 10.22 5.93 0.42
CA SER A 185 11.32 5.20 1.07
C SER A 185 11.19 3.69 0.87
N ILE A 186 9.98 3.15 1.06
CA ILE A 186 9.72 1.72 0.85
C ILE A 186 9.92 1.34 -0.62
N PHE A 187 9.44 2.17 -1.54
CA PHE A 187 9.61 1.95 -2.98
C PHE A 187 11.08 1.85 -3.39
N ILE A 188 11.94 2.78 -2.94
CA ILE A 188 13.38 2.73 -3.25
C ILE A 188 14.02 1.46 -2.70
N ILE A 189 13.71 1.08 -1.46
CA ILE A 189 14.26 -0.13 -0.83
C ILE A 189 13.82 -1.37 -1.63
N PHE A 190 12.55 -1.43 -2.00
CA PHE A 190 12.00 -2.53 -2.79
C PHE A 190 12.65 -2.63 -4.18
N MET A 191 12.82 -1.50 -4.87
CA MET A 191 13.54 -1.46 -6.15
C MET A 191 14.98 -1.98 -6.00
N LYS A 192 15.66 -1.64 -4.90
CA LYS A 192 17.02 -2.15 -4.65
C LYS A 192 17.02 -3.65 -4.42
N ILE A 193 16.06 -4.18 -3.66
CA ILE A 193 15.90 -5.62 -3.48
C ILE A 193 15.71 -6.31 -4.83
N ILE A 194 14.83 -5.81 -5.70
CA ILE A 194 14.65 -6.35 -7.06
C ILE A 194 15.96 -6.34 -7.83
N ASN A 195 16.71 -5.24 -7.80
CA ASN A 195 18.00 -5.16 -8.50
C ASN A 195 19.00 -6.20 -7.98
N ILE A 196 19.03 -6.44 -6.66
CA ILE A 196 19.85 -7.50 -6.06
C ILE A 196 19.44 -8.89 -6.59
N LEU A 197 18.14 -9.16 -6.70
CA LEU A 197 17.63 -10.43 -7.23
C LEU A 197 17.98 -10.62 -8.72
N ARG A 198 18.10 -9.54 -9.51
CA ARG A 198 18.49 -9.59 -10.93
C ARG A 198 19.91 -10.07 -11.16
N TYR A 199 20.83 -9.70 -10.28
CA TYR A 199 22.22 -10.14 -10.43
C TYR A 199 22.57 -11.36 -9.58
N PHE A 200 21.68 -11.82 -8.69
CA PHE A 200 21.86 -13.07 -7.96
C PHE A 200 21.71 -14.26 -8.91
N GLY A 201 22.78 -14.97 -9.24
CA GLY A 201 22.69 -16.19 -10.05
C GLY A 201 22.28 -17.42 -9.24
N VAL A 202 21.37 -18.25 -9.78
CA VAL A 202 21.05 -19.60 -9.26
C VAL A 202 21.51 -20.70 -10.23
N GLY A 203 22.34 -20.34 -11.20
CA GLY A 203 22.90 -21.18 -12.26
C GLY A 203 23.57 -20.30 -13.33
N ASP A 204 24.38 -20.89 -14.22
CA ASP A 204 25.32 -20.15 -15.08
C ASP A 204 24.66 -19.09 -16.00
N ASN A 205 23.35 -19.22 -16.27
CA ASN A 205 22.59 -18.31 -17.14
C ASN A 205 21.30 -17.75 -16.54
N TYR A 206 21.00 -18.03 -15.26
CA TYR A 206 19.69 -17.69 -14.67
C TYR A 206 19.84 -16.83 -13.43
N SER A 207 19.25 -15.63 -13.45
CA SER A 207 19.09 -14.86 -12.23
C SER A 207 17.97 -15.44 -11.35
N LEU A 208 18.01 -15.12 -10.05
CA LEU A 208 16.95 -15.49 -9.12
C LEU A 208 15.66 -14.73 -9.44
N LEU A 209 15.78 -13.50 -9.95
CA LEU A 209 14.63 -12.80 -10.51
C LEU A 209 14.06 -13.55 -11.73
N ASP A 210 14.89 -14.04 -12.64
CA ASP A 210 14.39 -14.82 -13.78
C ASP A 210 13.67 -16.09 -13.29
N LYS A 211 14.23 -16.84 -12.33
CA LYS A 211 13.48 -17.98 -11.74
C LYS A 211 12.16 -17.58 -11.07
N LEU A 212 12.02 -16.34 -10.61
CA LEU A 212 10.78 -15.78 -10.07
C LEU A 212 9.84 -15.24 -11.16
N GLU A 213 10.36 -14.72 -12.29
CA GLU A 213 9.61 -13.99 -13.32
C GLU A 213 9.39 -14.78 -14.63
N LEU A 214 10.37 -15.57 -15.11
CA LEU A 214 10.43 -16.22 -16.42
C LEU A 214 11.24 -17.55 -16.39
N VAL A 215 10.64 -18.63 -16.92
CA VAL A 215 11.19 -20.00 -17.09
C VAL A 215 10.96 -20.95 -15.90
N ASN A 216 9.70 -21.11 -15.50
CA ASN A 216 9.21 -22.43 -15.12
C ASN A 216 7.85 -22.64 -15.82
N PRO A 217 7.68 -23.66 -16.68
CA PRO A 217 6.40 -23.98 -17.31
C PRO A 217 5.29 -24.29 -16.28
N ASN A 218 5.67 -24.49 -15.02
CA ASN A 218 4.78 -24.53 -13.86
C ASN A 218 4.90 -23.21 -13.09
N GLN A 219 4.08 -22.24 -13.48
CA GLN A 219 3.96 -20.87 -12.96
C GLN A 219 3.58 -20.78 -11.46
N GLU A 220 4.11 -21.58 -10.55
CA GLU A 220 3.54 -21.71 -9.21
C GLU A 220 3.57 -20.41 -8.41
N PHE A 221 4.68 -19.67 -8.37
CA PHE A 221 4.75 -18.45 -7.55
C PHE A 221 3.90 -17.28 -8.10
N ARG A 222 3.91 -17.08 -9.43
CA ARG A 222 3.05 -16.09 -10.10
C ARG A 222 1.57 -16.49 -10.06
N ARG A 223 1.24 -17.78 -10.06
CA ARG A 223 -0.13 -18.28 -9.92
C ARG A 223 -0.76 -17.90 -8.58
N TYR A 224 0.04 -17.72 -7.53
CA TYR A 224 -0.45 -17.40 -6.18
C TYR A 224 -0.55 -15.90 -5.87
N SER A 225 -0.28 -14.98 -6.81
CA SER A 225 -0.47 -13.54 -6.59
C SER A 225 -1.00 -12.76 -7.80
N LYS A 226 -1.49 -13.46 -8.83
CA LYS A 226 -1.92 -12.84 -10.10
C LYS A 226 -3.32 -12.26 -9.98
N ILE A 227 -4.19 -12.86 -9.17
CA ILE A 227 -5.63 -12.61 -9.25
C ILE A 227 -6.00 -11.27 -8.58
N LEU A 228 -5.42 -10.98 -7.42
CA LEU A 228 -5.67 -9.76 -6.66
C LEU A 228 -4.80 -8.58 -7.10
N ILE A 229 -3.67 -8.80 -7.75
CA ILE A 229 -2.67 -7.75 -8.05
C ILE A 229 -2.69 -7.35 -9.53
N ASP A 230 -2.73 -8.33 -10.43
CA ASP A 230 -2.57 -8.11 -11.87
C ASP A 230 -3.91 -8.01 -12.61
N GLU A 231 -3.84 -7.55 -13.86
CA GLU A 231 -4.95 -7.62 -14.82
C GLU A 231 -5.09 -9.07 -15.31
N ILE A 232 -6.27 -9.65 -15.08
CA ILE A 232 -6.54 -11.05 -15.39
C ILE A 232 -7.92 -11.24 -16.02
N THR A 233 -8.04 -12.25 -16.87
CA THR A 233 -9.32 -12.71 -17.42
C THR A 233 -9.96 -13.76 -16.54
N VAL A 234 -11.25 -14.00 -16.74
CA VAL A 234 -12.04 -15.06 -16.08
C VAL A 234 -11.39 -16.43 -16.23
N LYS A 235 -10.80 -16.71 -17.40
CA LYS A 235 -10.17 -17.98 -17.75
C LYS A 235 -8.97 -18.33 -16.87
N ASP A 236 -8.27 -17.33 -16.36
CA ASP A 236 -7.10 -17.50 -15.51
C ASP A 236 -7.47 -17.71 -14.03
N ILE A 237 -8.74 -17.57 -13.68
CA ILE A 237 -9.21 -17.63 -12.29
C ILE A 237 -9.39 -19.09 -11.87
N THR A 238 -8.49 -19.55 -11.02
CA THR A 238 -8.67 -20.83 -10.31
C THR A 238 -9.07 -20.56 -8.86
N LEU A 239 -10.14 -21.23 -8.41
CA LEU A 239 -10.68 -21.06 -7.04
C LEU A 239 -9.62 -21.31 -5.96
N ASN A 240 -8.73 -22.29 -6.18
CA ASN A 240 -7.66 -22.60 -5.24
C ASN A 240 -6.69 -21.41 -5.07
N ASN A 241 -6.23 -20.81 -6.17
CA ASN A 241 -5.30 -19.69 -6.11
C ASN A 241 -5.95 -18.45 -5.47
N LEU A 242 -7.21 -18.16 -5.81
CA LEU A 242 -7.95 -17.06 -5.20
C LEU A 242 -8.11 -17.26 -3.68
N SER A 243 -8.36 -18.49 -3.23
CA SER A 243 -8.46 -18.78 -1.79
C SER A 243 -7.13 -18.59 -1.05
N ILE A 244 -6.01 -19.02 -1.65
CA ILE A 244 -4.66 -18.83 -1.11
C ILE A 244 -4.34 -17.34 -1.02
N GLU A 245 -4.63 -16.56 -2.06
CA GLU A 245 -4.42 -15.12 -2.10
C GLU A 245 -5.21 -14.39 -1.01
N ILE A 246 -6.46 -14.79 -0.78
CA ILE A 246 -7.28 -14.24 0.33
C ILE A 246 -6.65 -14.58 1.68
N VAL A 247 -6.19 -15.82 1.89
CA VAL A 247 -5.58 -16.24 3.14
C VAL A 247 -4.28 -15.48 3.41
N VAL A 248 -3.40 -15.36 2.41
CA VAL A 248 -2.15 -14.59 2.51
C VAL A 248 -2.45 -13.13 2.85
N THR A 249 -3.42 -12.52 2.16
CA THR A 249 -3.83 -11.14 2.40
C THR A 249 -4.42 -10.96 3.81
N ALA A 250 -5.21 -11.92 4.30
CA ALA A 250 -5.76 -11.92 5.66
C ALA A 250 -4.64 -12.02 6.71
N ILE A 251 -3.62 -12.86 6.49
CA ILE A 251 -2.44 -12.96 7.37
C ILE A 251 -1.72 -11.61 7.44
N ILE A 252 -1.56 -10.91 6.30
CA ILE A 252 -0.98 -9.57 6.25
C ILE A 252 -1.82 -8.59 7.08
N ILE A 253 -3.14 -8.57 6.92
CA ILE A 253 -4.05 -7.72 7.70
C ILE A 253 -3.89 -7.98 9.20
N VAL A 254 -3.90 -9.25 9.63
CA VAL A 254 -3.72 -9.62 11.04
C VAL A 254 -2.37 -9.13 11.57
N SER A 255 -1.29 -9.31 10.80
CA SER A 255 0.04 -8.82 11.17
C SER A 255 0.07 -7.29 11.35
N LEU A 256 -0.59 -6.54 10.46
CA LEU A 256 -0.69 -5.08 10.54
C LEU A 256 -1.50 -4.63 11.77
N ILE A 257 -2.59 -5.34 12.11
CA ILE A 257 -3.36 -5.06 13.33
C ILE A 257 -2.50 -5.28 14.59
N ILE A 258 -1.67 -6.32 14.61
CA ILE A 258 -0.74 -6.57 15.73
C ILE A 258 0.26 -5.43 15.83
N ILE A 259 0.89 -5.04 14.72
CA ILE A 259 1.84 -3.91 14.66
C ILE A 259 1.17 -2.63 15.15
N TYR A 260 -0.04 -2.34 14.66
CA TYR A 260 -0.82 -1.17 15.06
C TYR A 260 -1.04 -1.13 16.57
N ASN A 261 -1.45 -2.25 17.18
CA ASN A 261 -1.63 -2.35 18.62
C ASN A 261 -0.33 -2.12 19.40
N ILE A 262 0.82 -2.62 18.90
CA ILE A 262 2.13 -2.42 19.53
C ILE A 262 2.55 -0.95 19.47
N VAL A 263 2.41 -0.30 18.31
CA VAL A 263 2.77 1.12 18.13
C VAL A 263 1.87 2.00 19.00
N GLN A 264 0.56 1.71 19.04
CA GLN A 264 -0.41 2.45 19.84
C GLN A 264 -0.10 2.38 21.34
N ARG A 265 0.26 1.21 21.88
CA ARG A 265 0.62 1.05 23.31
C ARG A 265 1.83 1.89 23.72
N LYS A 266 2.75 2.14 22.79
CA LYS A 266 3.97 2.93 23.02
C LYS A 266 3.73 4.44 22.93
N PHE A 267 2.57 4.88 22.46
CA PHE A 267 2.19 6.28 22.36
C PHE A 267 1.89 6.88 23.75
N ARG A 268 2.74 7.79 24.24
CA ARG A 268 2.52 8.54 25.49
C ARG A 268 2.58 10.04 25.21
N LEU A 269 1.46 10.74 25.38
CA LEU A 269 1.32 12.20 25.17
C LEU A 269 2.35 13.02 25.97
N GLU A 270 2.75 12.55 27.15
CA GLU A 270 3.70 13.23 28.06
C GLU A 270 5.17 13.14 27.62
N LYS A 271 5.52 12.21 26.71
CA LYS A 271 6.90 12.00 26.22
C LYS A 271 7.07 12.38 24.74
N CYS A 272 6.10 13.06 24.15
CA CYS A 272 6.16 13.48 22.75
C CYS A 272 7.26 14.52 22.54
N ASN A 273 8.20 14.22 21.62
CA ASN A 273 8.99 15.25 20.97
C ASN A 273 8.05 16.06 20.04
N LYS A 274 8.39 17.32 19.71
CA LYS A 274 7.54 18.21 18.87
C LYS A 274 7.10 17.58 17.54
N ILE A 275 7.88 16.63 17.00
CA ILE A 275 7.65 15.98 15.69
C ILE A 275 7.17 14.52 15.83
N PHE A 276 7.82 13.73 16.69
CA PHE A 276 7.57 12.30 16.84
C PHE A 276 6.84 11.97 18.15
N SER A 277 5.98 10.96 18.10
CA SER A 277 5.23 10.53 19.28
C SER A 277 6.06 9.77 20.31
N SER A 278 7.19 9.19 19.90
CA SER A 278 8.16 8.56 20.82
C SER A 278 9.56 8.52 20.22
N LYS A 279 10.59 8.40 21.08
CA LYS A 279 11.98 8.18 20.65
C LYS A 279 12.19 6.89 19.86
N VAL A 280 11.31 5.89 20.04
CA VAL A 280 11.36 4.63 19.28
C VAL A 280 10.86 4.86 17.86
N ASN A 281 9.77 5.61 17.71
CA ASN A 281 9.20 5.95 16.39
C ASN A 281 10.15 6.84 15.59
N GLU A 282 10.82 7.79 16.26
CA GLU A 282 11.91 8.57 15.67
C GLU A 282 13.00 7.66 15.11
N LYS A 283 13.49 6.68 15.89
CA LYS A 283 14.50 5.74 15.41
C LYS A 283 14.03 4.94 14.20
N ILE A 284 12.80 4.39 14.23
CA ILE A 284 12.27 3.58 13.12
C ILE A 284 12.22 4.41 11.83
N ILE A 285 11.63 5.61 11.88
CA ILE A 285 11.47 6.46 10.68
C ILE A 285 12.82 6.92 10.17
N VAL A 286 13.73 7.37 11.05
CA VAL A 286 15.07 7.80 10.65
C VAL A 286 15.83 6.62 10.02
N THR A 287 15.71 5.41 10.56
CA THR A 287 16.33 4.23 9.97
C THR A 287 15.76 3.91 8.59
N ILE A 288 14.43 3.92 8.40
CA ILE A 288 13.80 3.66 7.10
C ILE A 288 14.30 4.68 6.06
N ILE A 289 14.27 5.98 6.39
CA ILE A 289 14.76 7.02 5.48
C ILE A 289 16.25 6.83 5.19
N SER A 290 17.05 6.53 6.21
CA SER A 290 18.49 6.35 6.04
C SER A 290 18.83 5.16 5.15
N VAL A 291 18.13 4.03 5.31
CA VAL A 291 18.30 2.85 4.46
C VAL A 291 17.81 3.12 3.04
N ALA A 292 16.73 3.87 2.87
CA ALA A 292 16.24 4.26 1.54
C ALA A 292 17.26 5.14 0.80
N VAL A 293 17.80 6.18 1.44
CA VAL A 293 18.82 7.02 0.80
C VAL A 293 20.13 6.25 0.61
N GLY A 294 20.48 5.33 1.51
CA GLY A 294 21.60 4.40 1.31
C GLY A 294 21.41 3.50 0.09
N SER A 295 20.20 2.98 -0.10
CA SER A 295 19.81 2.17 -1.26
C SER A 295 19.89 2.98 -2.56
N PHE A 296 19.42 4.23 -2.53
CA PHE A 296 19.53 5.18 -3.64
C PHE A 296 20.99 5.53 -3.96
N GLY A 297 21.81 5.77 -2.94
CA GLY A 297 23.25 5.99 -3.11
C GLY A 297 23.96 4.80 -3.74
N ALA A 298 23.60 3.58 -3.33
CA ALA A 298 24.13 2.36 -3.94
C ALA A 298 23.73 2.22 -5.42
N PHE A 299 22.51 2.61 -5.81
CA PHE A 299 22.15 2.69 -7.23
C PHE A 299 23.09 3.63 -7.99
N LEU A 300 23.23 4.88 -7.54
CA LEU A 300 24.02 5.87 -8.27
C LEU A 300 25.52 5.53 -8.35
N LEU A 301 26.08 4.92 -7.30
CA LEU A 301 27.53 4.73 -7.18
C LEU A 301 28.02 3.38 -7.68
N LEU A 302 27.22 2.31 -7.55
CA LEU A 302 27.66 0.94 -7.80
C LEU A 302 27.10 0.32 -9.08
N GLU A 303 26.10 0.93 -9.72
CA GLU A 303 25.47 0.35 -10.92
C GLU A 303 26.50 0.10 -12.04
N ASN A 304 27.38 1.05 -12.33
CA ASN A 304 28.45 0.86 -13.33
C ASN A 304 29.45 -0.24 -12.93
N TYR A 305 29.75 -0.38 -11.64
CA TYR A 305 30.65 -1.41 -11.15
C TYR A 305 30.03 -2.81 -11.31
N ILE A 306 28.75 -2.96 -10.95
CA ILE A 306 28.01 -4.21 -11.08
C ILE A 306 27.84 -4.58 -12.56
N ASN A 307 27.48 -3.63 -13.42
CA ASN A 307 27.35 -3.83 -14.85
C ASN A 307 28.67 -4.31 -15.48
N ASN A 308 29.80 -3.75 -15.06
CA ASN A 308 31.12 -4.19 -15.51
C ASN A 308 31.46 -5.62 -15.05
N LEU A 309 31.05 -6.02 -13.85
CA LEU A 309 31.23 -7.40 -13.37
C LEU A 309 30.35 -8.38 -14.15
N GLN A 310 29.11 -8.00 -14.48
CA GLN A 310 28.21 -8.80 -15.32
C GLN A 310 28.77 -8.95 -16.74
N HIS A 311 29.26 -7.86 -17.33
CA HIS A 311 29.84 -7.87 -18.68
C HIS A 311 31.09 -8.76 -18.77
N LYS A 312 31.95 -8.72 -17.74
CA LYS A 312 33.13 -9.62 -17.65
C LYS A 312 32.76 -11.10 -17.52
N ASN A 313 31.62 -11.41 -16.91
CA ASN A 313 31.13 -12.78 -16.77
C ASN A 313 30.37 -13.28 -18.02
N GLY A 314 30.09 -12.42 -19.00
CA GLY A 314 29.32 -12.78 -20.20
C GLY A 314 27.85 -13.13 -19.94
N ALA A 315 27.36 -12.96 -18.70
CA ALA A 315 26.00 -13.29 -18.27
C ALA A 315 25.45 -12.19 -17.34
N PRO A 316 24.13 -11.94 -17.38
CA PRO A 316 23.49 -10.96 -16.49
C PRO A 316 23.50 -11.41 -15.02
N ALA A 317 23.63 -12.72 -14.76
CA ALA A 317 23.73 -13.28 -13.42
C ALA A 317 25.19 -13.35 -12.93
N LEU A 318 25.42 -12.97 -11.68
CA LEU A 318 26.69 -13.14 -10.99
C LEU A 318 26.65 -14.39 -10.13
N LEU A 319 27.73 -15.18 -10.15
CA LEU A 319 27.92 -16.37 -9.33
C LEU A 319 29.25 -16.29 -8.56
N GLY A 320 29.32 -17.04 -7.46
CA GLY A 320 30.53 -17.24 -6.67
C GLY A 320 31.15 -15.93 -6.17
N GLU A 321 32.45 -15.74 -6.45
CA GLU A 321 33.22 -14.60 -5.95
C GLU A 321 32.72 -13.25 -6.47
N ASN A 322 32.28 -13.19 -7.74
CA ASN A 322 31.79 -11.95 -8.35
C ASN A 322 30.43 -11.53 -7.75
N PHE A 323 29.58 -12.50 -7.39
CA PHE A 323 28.37 -12.23 -6.63
C PHE A 323 28.69 -11.68 -5.24
N LEU A 324 29.60 -12.34 -4.51
CA LEU A 324 30.00 -11.90 -3.16
C LEU A 324 30.61 -10.49 -3.18
N LYS A 325 31.40 -10.16 -4.21
CA LYS A 325 31.95 -8.81 -4.42
C LYS A 325 30.85 -7.77 -4.68
N ALA A 326 29.91 -8.06 -5.59
CA ALA A 326 28.82 -7.13 -5.91
C ALA A 326 27.86 -6.93 -4.73
N PHE A 327 27.41 -8.02 -4.11
CA PHE A 327 26.51 -7.97 -2.96
C PHE A 327 27.18 -7.35 -1.73
N GLY A 328 28.45 -7.68 -1.47
CA GLY A 328 29.24 -7.07 -0.41
C GLY A 328 29.44 -5.57 -0.61
N ALA A 329 29.72 -5.14 -1.85
CA ALA A 329 29.81 -3.73 -2.19
C ALA A 329 28.48 -3.00 -1.97
N ASP A 330 27.36 -3.60 -2.39
CA ASP A 330 26.02 -3.07 -2.16
C ASP A 330 25.71 -2.88 -0.67
N ILE A 331 25.90 -3.93 0.14
CA ILE A 331 25.66 -3.85 1.59
C ILE A 331 26.57 -2.81 2.22
N ALA A 332 27.87 -2.79 1.88
CA ALA A 332 28.83 -1.85 2.45
C ALA A 332 28.46 -0.40 2.10
N CYS A 333 28.11 -0.13 0.84
CA CYS A 333 27.69 1.20 0.41
C CYS A 333 26.40 1.64 1.11
N ILE A 334 25.38 0.77 1.13
CA ILE A 334 24.12 1.05 1.84
C ILE A 334 24.40 1.34 3.32
N ALA A 335 25.22 0.52 3.98
CA ALA A 335 25.52 0.68 5.40
C ALA A 335 26.28 1.99 5.68
N VAL A 336 27.30 2.33 4.90
CA VAL A 336 28.10 3.55 5.08
C VAL A 336 27.27 4.81 4.84
N VAL A 337 26.54 4.86 3.71
CA VAL A 337 25.69 6.00 3.35
C VAL A 337 24.54 6.13 4.34
N ALA A 338 23.86 5.03 4.69
CA ALA A 338 22.78 5.05 5.67
C ALA A 338 23.28 5.50 7.05
N PHE A 339 24.48 5.08 7.49
CA PHE A 339 25.04 5.50 8.77
C PHE A 339 25.39 7.00 8.80
N ALA A 340 25.97 7.53 7.71
CA ALA A 340 26.25 8.95 7.58
C ALA A 340 24.96 9.78 7.66
N ILE A 341 23.95 9.38 6.90
CA ILE A 341 22.64 10.06 6.85
C ILE A 341 21.91 9.95 8.19
N TYR A 342 21.97 8.79 8.83
CA TYR A 342 21.40 8.58 10.15
C TYR A 342 21.98 9.57 11.17
N LYS A 343 23.30 9.79 11.15
CA LYS A 343 23.96 10.80 12.01
C LYS A 343 23.52 12.22 11.67
N ILE A 344 23.43 12.57 10.39
CA ILE A 344 23.01 13.90 9.93
C ILE A 344 21.57 14.17 10.37
N LEU A 345 20.64 13.28 10.05
CA LEU A 345 19.22 13.39 10.42
C LEU A 345 19.05 13.51 11.94
N ARG A 346 19.79 12.71 12.72
CA ARG A 346 19.74 12.78 14.18
C ARG A 346 20.26 14.12 14.71
N LYS A 347 21.26 14.73 14.08
CA LYS A 347 21.76 16.07 14.43
C LYS A 347 20.72 17.14 14.09
N ILE A 348 20.08 17.06 12.92
CA ILE A 348 19.02 17.98 12.51
C ILE A 348 17.83 17.90 13.48
N ILE A 349 17.35 16.70 13.79
CA ILE A 349 16.20 16.50 14.69
C ILE A 349 16.50 17.06 16.09
N ARG A 350 17.73 16.89 16.60
CA ARG A 350 18.16 17.48 17.87
C ARG A 350 18.12 19.01 17.90
N ASN A 351 18.29 19.68 16.76
CA ASN A 351 18.23 21.13 16.68
C ASN A 351 16.79 21.66 16.63
N PHE A 352 15.80 20.83 16.30
CA PHE A 352 14.38 21.20 16.25
C PHE A 352 13.59 20.85 17.52
N VAL A 353 14.07 19.89 18.32
CA VAL A 353 13.51 19.55 19.65
C VAL A 353 13.90 20.63 20.63
#